data_AF-A0A1A8BS84-F1
#
_entry.id   AF-A0A1A8BS84-F1
#
_cell.length_a   1.000
_cell.length_b   1.000
_cell.length_c   1.000
_cell.angle_alpha   90.00
_cell.angle_beta   90.00
_cell.angle_gamma   90.00
#
_symmetry.space_group_name_H-M   'P 1'
#
loop_
_entity.id
_entity.type
_entity.pdbx_description
1 polymer ?
#
loop_
_entity_poly.entity_id
_entity_poly.type
_entity_poly.pdbx_seq_one_letter_code
_entity_poly.pdbx_strand_id
1 'polypeptide(L)'
;RNRTYDTYVGQGYVIPGMDEGLIGVCVGERRTITIPPHLAYGEEGTGSKIPGSAVLVFDIHIVDFHNPSDRTEVTITLKPDECEKQSKKGDFVKYHYNASLMDGSPVDSTHNYGKTYNIVLGANQVVPGMEDGLMDMCVREKRHLVIPPHLAYGERGVLDEVPGSAVMVFDIELVDMEEGLPEGYMFIWKDEVTPDLFSEMDKDKNEQVEPSEFTDYIMQQVNDGKGRLAPGFDPYRIIDNMFSNQDRNGDGKITEAEFKLKADESVSHDEL
;
A
#
# COMPACT_ATOMS: atom_id res chain seq x y z
N ARG A 1 -9.41 29.63 9.59
CA ARG A 1 -8.77 28.43 10.17
C ARG A 1 -8.01 27.78 9.02
N ASN A 2 -6.73 27.40 9.18
CA ASN A 2 -5.94 26.80 8.10
C ASN A 2 -6.23 25.29 7.95
N ARG A 3 -7.50 24.89 8.12
CA ARG A 3 -7.97 23.51 8.07
C ARG A 3 -9.41 23.49 7.57
N THR A 4 -9.78 22.44 6.87
CA THR A 4 -11.16 22.13 6.50
C THR A 4 -12.00 21.80 7.74
N TYR A 5 -13.31 21.80 7.55
CA TYR A 5 -14.25 21.27 8.53
C TYR A 5 -14.96 20.11 7.85
N ASP A 6 -14.73 18.91 8.35
CA ASP A 6 -15.24 17.68 7.74
C ASP A 6 -16.53 17.27 8.44
N THR A 7 -17.53 16.84 7.67
CA THR A 7 -18.83 16.40 8.19
C THR A 7 -19.51 15.42 7.25
N TYR A 8 -20.47 14.66 7.78
CA TYR A 8 -21.30 13.75 7.00
C TYR A 8 -22.62 14.42 6.65
N VAL A 9 -22.81 14.70 5.36
CA VAL A 9 -24.02 15.37 4.86
C VAL A 9 -25.25 14.50 5.09
N GLY A 10 -26.28 15.08 5.70
CA GLY A 10 -27.58 14.44 5.89
C GLY A 10 -27.63 13.41 7.02
N GLN A 11 -26.61 13.38 7.89
CA GLN A 11 -26.55 12.50 9.05
C GLN A 11 -26.78 13.25 10.37
N GLY A 12 -27.08 14.56 10.34
CA GLY A 12 -27.37 15.35 11.54
C GLY A 12 -26.14 15.71 12.39
N TYR A 13 -24.94 15.65 11.81
CA TYR A 13 -23.69 16.07 12.48
C TYR A 13 -23.55 17.60 12.57
N VAL A 14 -24.28 18.32 11.73
CA VAL A 14 -24.37 19.78 11.72
C VAL A 14 -25.82 20.21 11.93
N ILE A 15 -26.05 21.51 12.10
CA ILE A 15 -27.40 22.06 12.22
C ILE A 15 -28.23 21.71 10.97
N PRO A 16 -29.55 21.46 11.10
CA PRO A 16 -30.38 20.96 10.00
C PRO A 16 -30.29 21.79 8.71
N GLY A 17 -30.27 23.13 8.82
CA GLY A 17 -30.18 23.99 7.65
C GLY A 17 -28.82 23.96 6.95
N MET A 18 -27.75 23.56 7.64
CA MET A 18 -26.45 23.32 7.00
C MET A 18 -26.48 21.99 6.25
N ASP A 19 -27.04 20.93 6.86
CA ASP A 19 -27.22 19.64 6.20
C ASP A 19 -28.02 19.80 4.90
N GLU A 20 -29.17 20.49 4.96
CA GLU A 20 -29.98 20.79 3.77
C GLU A 20 -29.22 21.67 2.75
N GLY A 21 -28.48 22.67 3.22
CA GLY A 21 -27.77 23.61 2.35
C GLY A 21 -26.55 23.00 1.62
N LEU A 22 -25.99 21.91 2.15
CA LEU A 22 -24.89 21.15 1.54
C LEU A 22 -25.36 20.12 0.50
N ILE A 23 -26.67 19.85 0.40
CA ILE A 23 -27.17 18.93 -0.63
C ILE A 23 -26.99 19.54 -2.02
N GLY A 24 -26.50 18.73 -2.96
CA GLY A 24 -26.33 19.11 -4.36
C GLY A 24 -25.25 20.15 -4.62
N VAL A 25 -24.25 20.26 -3.74
CA VAL A 25 -23.05 21.06 -4.00
C VAL A 25 -22.08 20.34 -4.94
N CYS A 26 -21.29 21.10 -5.67
CA CYS A 26 -20.15 20.57 -6.45
C CYS A 26 -18.81 20.84 -5.75
N VAL A 27 -17.81 20.01 -6.03
CA VAL A 27 -16.41 20.26 -5.63
C VAL A 27 -15.94 21.60 -6.23
N GLY A 28 -15.25 22.41 -5.43
CA GLY A 28 -14.79 23.76 -5.78
C GLY A 28 -15.86 24.85 -5.70
N GLU A 29 -17.13 24.50 -5.42
CA GLU A 29 -18.22 25.48 -5.33
C GLU A 29 -18.06 26.38 -4.11
N ARG A 30 -18.36 27.67 -4.28
CA ARG A 30 -18.60 28.60 -3.17
C ARG A 30 -20.08 28.93 -3.08
N ARG A 31 -20.65 28.79 -1.89
CA ARG A 31 -22.09 29.01 -1.65
C ARG A 31 -22.29 29.81 -0.37
N THR A 32 -23.26 30.71 -0.39
CA THR A 32 -23.74 31.37 0.84
C THR A 32 -25.03 30.69 1.28
N ILE A 33 -25.05 30.14 2.49
CA ILE A 33 -26.21 29.47 3.09
C ILE A 33 -26.77 30.38 4.19
N THR A 34 -28.02 30.81 4.03
CA THR A 34 -28.76 31.58 5.04
C THR A 34 -29.74 30.67 5.77
N ILE A 35 -29.52 30.48 7.06
CA ILE A 35 -30.23 29.49 7.87
C ILE A 35 -31.13 30.22 8.89
N PRO A 36 -32.46 30.05 8.81
CA PRO A 36 -33.38 30.63 9.79
C PRO A 36 -33.27 29.91 11.15
N PRO A 37 -33.73 30.53 12.26
CA PRO A 37 -33.48 30.01 13.60
C PRO A 37 -33.98 28.58 13.82
N HIS A 38 -35.14 28.22 13.26
CA HIS A 38 -35.73 26.89 13.40
C HIS A 38 -34.93 25.77 12.72
N LEU A 39 -34.00 26.10 11.81
CA LEU A 39 -33.04 25.17 11.21
C LEU A 39 -31.60 25.36 11.77
N ALA A 40 -31.44 26.22 12.78
CA ALA A 40 -30.18 26.51 13.47
C ALA A 40 -30.30 26.21 14.97
N TYR A 41 -30.26 27.24 15.83
CA TYR A 41 -30.25 27.11 17.31
C TYR A 41 -31.55 27.58 17.98
N GLY A 42 -32.64 27.71 17.21
CA GLY A 42 -33.98 27.99 17.73
C GLY A 42 -34.13 29.34 18.44
N GLU A 43 -35.17 29.43 19.26
CA GLU A 43 -35.47 30.63 20.05
C GLU A 43 -34.50 30.84 21.22
N GLU A 44 -33.81 29.79 21.67
CA GLU A 44 -32.91 29.83 22.82
C GLU A 44 -31.49 30.27 22.43
N GLY A 45 -31.04 29.97 21.21
CA GLY A 45 -29.67 30.24 20.77
C GLY A 45 -28.67 29.23 21.33
N THR A 46 -27.37 29.54 21.31
CA THR A 46 -26.34 28.67 21.92
C THR A 46 -25.12 29.44 22.41
N GLY A 47 -24.65 29.06 23.60
CA GLY A 47 -23.51 29.68 24.25
C GLY A 47 -23.68 31.18 24.44
N SER A 48 -22.58 31.92 24.42
CA SER A 48 -22.58 33.38 24.54
C SER A 48 -22.51 34.11 23.19
N LYS A 49 -22.36 33.36 22.08
CA LYS A 49 -22.07 33.94 20.76
C LYS A 49 -23.28 33.98 19.84
N ILE A 50 -24.23 33.06 20.02
CA ILE A 50 -25.39 32.95 19.13
C ILE A 50 -26.63 33.25 19.97
N PRO A 51 -27.24 34.44 19.83
CA PRO A 51 -28.45 34.77 20.56
C PRO A 51 -29.64 33.96 20.04
N GLY A 52 -30.69 33.91 20.86
CA GLY A 52 -31.97 33.34 20.49
C GLY A 52 -32.56 33.99 19.22
N SER A 53 -33.22 33.18 18.40
CA SER A 53 -33.86 33.63 17.15
C SER A 53 -32.89 34.25 16.12
N ALA A 54 -31.59 33.97 16.22
CA ALA A 54 -30.61 34.45 15.26
C ALA A 54 -30.73 33.73 13.89
N VAL A 55 -30.71 34.51 12.81
CA VAL A 55 -30.46 33.99 11.45
C VAL A 55 -28.95 33.86 11.28
N LEU A 56 -28.49 32.71 10.80
CA LEU A 56 -27.08 32.47 10.53
C LEU A 56 -26.81 32.57 9.03
N VAL A 57 -25.68 33.18 8.66
CA VAL A 57 -25.21 33.24 7.27
C VAL A 57 -23.82 32.62 7.23
N PHE A 58 -23.64 31.61 6.38
CA PHE A 58 -22.38 30.91 6.19
C PHE A 58 -21.92 31.04 4.76
N ASP A 59 -20.70 31.52 4.55
CA ASP A 59 -20.00 31.40 3.28
C ASP A 59 -19.16 30.12 3.31
N ILE A 60 -19.55 29.15 2.51
CA ILE A 60 -18.89 27.85 2.41
C ILE A 60 -18.11 27.76 1.10
N HIS A 61 -16.98 27.06 1.16
CA HIS A 61 -16.19 26.65 -0.01
C HIS A 61 -16.03 25.14 0.09
N ILE A 62 -16.60 24.41 -0.86
CA ILE A 62 -16.50 22.96 -0.92
C ILE A 62 -15.14 22.63 -1.51
N VAL A 63 -14.24 22.17 -0.64
CA VAL A 63 -12.91 21.73 -1.08
C VAL A 63 -13.03 20.40 -1.81
N ASP A 64 -13.81 19.47 -1.26
CA ASP A 64 -13.95 18.10 -1.75
C ASP A 64 -15.04 17.33 -0.96
N PHE A 65 -15.49 16.17 -1.45
CA PHE A 65 -16.31 15.21 -0.72
C PHE A 65 -16.17 13.79 -1.31
N HIS A 66 -16.43 12.78 -0.49
CA HIS A 66 -16.41 11.38 -0.90
C HIS A 66 -17.48 10.58 -0.15
N ASN A 67 -17.80 9.39 -0.66
CA ASN A 67 -18.58 8.38 0.03
C ASN A 67 -17.65 7.28 0.55
N PRO A 68 -17.81 6.79 1.80
CA PRO A 68 -17.04 5.65 2.30
C PRO A 68 -17.17 4.36 1.48
N SER A 69 -18.17 4.28 0.60
CA SER A 69 -18.37 3.16 -0.34
C SER A 69 -17.63 3.36 -1.66
N ASP A 70 -17.05 4.54 -1.91
CA ASP A 70 -16.30 4.84 -3.12
C ASP A 70 -15.05 3.97 -3.20
N ARG A 71 -14.67 3.66 -4.43
CA ARG A 71 -13.43 2.95 -4.75
C ARG A 71 -12.44 3.94 -5.33
N THR A 72 -11.19 3.53 -5.45
CA THR A 72 -10.22 4.27 -6.25
C THR A 72 -10.73 4.39 -7.68
N GLU A 73 -10.86 5.61 -8.18
CA GLU A 73 -11.15 5.84 -9.58
C GLU A 73 -9.84 5.75 -10.37
N VAL A 74 -9.84 4.95 -11.43
CA VAL A 74 -8.67 4.70 -12.26
C VAL A 74 -8.98 5.12 -13.69
N THR A 75 -8.29 6.15 -14.18
CA THR A 75 -8.37 6.59 -15.57
C THR A 75 -7.06 6.29 -16.28
N ILE A 76 -7.07 5.42 -17.29
CA ILE A 76 -5.88 5.16 -18.11
C ILE A 76 -5.66 6.33 -19.05
N THR A 77 -4.57 7.06 -18.87
CA THR A 77 -4.24 8.26 -19.67
C THR A 77 -3.33 7.93 -20.83
N LEU A 78 -2.52 6.87 -20.72
CA LEU A 78 -1.71 6.33 -21.80
C LEU A 78 -1.63 4.82 -21.64
N LYS A 79 -2.02 4.06 -22.67
CA LYS A 79 -1.77 2.63 -22.75
C LYS A 79 -0.76 2.34 -23.86
N PRO A 80 0.35 1.63 -23.59
CA PRO A 80 1.29 1.25 -24.64
C PRO A 80 0.66 0.26 -25.62
N ASP A 81 1.11 0.29 -26.88
CA ASP A 81 0.64 -0.62 -27.94
C ASP A 81 0.99 -2.09 -27.63
N GLU A 82 2.16 -2.29 -27.04
CA GLU A 82 2.65 -3.60 -26.58
C GLU A 82 2.44 -3.73 -25.08
N CYS A 83 1.62 -4.71 -24.69
CA CYS A 83 1.40 -5.07 -23.29
C CYS A 83 1.32 -6.59 -23.17
N GLU A 84 2.46 -7.25 -23.19
CA GLU A 84 2.54 -8.70 -23.05
C GLU A 84 2.34 -9.16 -21.61
N LYS A 85 2.77 -8.35 -20.65
CA LYS A 85 2.69 -8.62 -19.22
C LYS A 85 2.04 -7.45 -18.50
N GLN A 86 1.13 -7.79 -17.60
CA GLN A 86 0.48 -6.87 -16.69
C GLN A 86 0.95 -7.16 -15.28
N SER A 87 1.06 -6.11 -14.47
CA SER A 87 1.41 -6.23 -13.07
C SER A 87 0.38 -7.02 -12.28
N LYS A 88 0.87 -7.90 -11.42
CA LYS A 88 0.07 -8.71 -10.50
C LYS A 88 0.67 -8.66 -9.10
N LYS A 89 -0.12 -9.12 -8.11
CA LYS A 89 0.34 -9.30 -6.74
C LYS A 89 1.65 -10.10 -6.70
N GLY A 90 2.62 -9.62 -5.93
CA GLY A 90 3.95 -10.19 -5.77
C GLY A 90 5.00 -9.60 -6.73
N ASP A 91 4.60 -8.96 -7.82
CA ASP A 91 5.56 -8.33 -8.73
C ASP A 91 6.26 -7.15 -8.06
N PHE A 92 7.54 -6.99 -8.35
CA PHE A 92 8.31 -5.83 -7.93
C PHE A 92 8.23 -4.76 -9.01
N VAL A 93 7.50 -3.69 -8.71
CA VAL A 93 7.23 -2.60 -9.65
C VAL A 93 8.04 -1.36 -9.30
N LYS A 94 8.46 -0.63 -10.33
CA LYS A 94 9.09 0.69 -10.23
C LYS A 94 8.23 1.68 -10.99
N TYR A 95 7.79 2.73 -10.33
CA TYR A 95 6.89 3.72 -10.95
C TYR A 95 7.27 5.14 -10.57
N HIS A 96 6.87 6.08 -11.42
CA HIS A 96 6.86 7.50 -11.09
C HIS A 96 5.45 7.92 -10.68
N TYR A 97 5.36 8.88 -9.76
CA TYR A 97 4.11 9.55 -9.43
C TYR A 97 4.29 11.06 -9.26
N ASN A 98 3.21 11.79 -9.51
CA ASN A 98 2.93 13.12 -8.99
C ASN A 98 1.66 13.04 -8.13
N ALA A 99 1.72 13.52 -6.89
CA ALA A 99 0.63 13.53 -5.94
C ALA A 99 0.13 14.96 -5.70
N SER A 100 -1.19 15.13 -5.66
CA SER A 100 -1.85 16.41 -5.37
C SER A 100 -3.16 16.19 -4.62
N LEU A 101 -3.71 17.26 -4.06
CA LEU A 101 -5.08 17.29 -3.54
C LEU A 101 -6.06 17.54 -4.69
N MET A 102 -7.37 17.30 -4.45
CA MET A 102 -8.42 17.55 -5.46
C MET A 102 -8.49 19.00 -5.97
N ASP A 103 -7.99 19.97 -5.20
CA ASP A 103 -7.91 21.37 -5.63
C ASP A 103 -6.66 21.70 -6.49
N GLY A 104 -5.83 20.68 -6.78
CA GLY A 104 -4.59 20.80 -7.54
C GLY A 104 -3.37 21.22 -6.72
N SER A 105 -3.50 21.39 -5.40
CA SER A 105 -2.36 21.68 -4.52
C SER A 105 -1.37 20.51 -4.56
N PRO A 106 -0.09 20.73 -4.93
CA PRO A 106 0.89 19.65 -5.01
C PRO A 106 1.24 19.14 -3.60
N VAL A 107 1.38 17.82 -3.46
CA VAL A 107 1.79 17.16 -2.22
C VAL A 107 3.23 16.65 -2.36
N ASP A 108 3.47 15.75 -3.31
CA ASP A 108 4.79 15.13 -3.50
C ASP A 108 4.99 14.65 -4.95
N SER A 109 6.24 14.41 -5.35
CA SER A 109 6.57 13.81 -6.64
C SER A 109 7.90 13.06 -6.59
N THR A 110 7.91 11.85 -7.15
CA THR A 110 9.14 11.08 -7.37
C THR A 110 10.19 11.82 -8.22
N HIS A 111 9.76 12.71 -9.10
CA HIS A 111 10.67 13.50 -9.94
C HIS A 111 11.51 14.49 -9.12
N ASN A 112 11.04 14.92 -7.95
CA ASN A 112 11.81 15.77 -7.03
C ASN A 112 13.05 15.03 -6.47
N TYR A 113 13.02 13.71 -6.45
CA TYR A 113 14.10 12.85 -5.96
C TYR A 113 14.95 12.24 -7.07
N GLY A 114 14.56 12.40 -8.33
CA GLY A 114 15.28 11.86 -9.49
C GLY A 114 15.34 10.33 -9.55
N LYS A 115 14.44 9.62 -8.85
CA LYS A 115 14.37 8.16 -8.81
C LYS A 115 12.92 7.68 -8.76
N THR A 116 12.69 6.44 -9.19
CA THR A 116 11.38 5.78 -9.08
C THR A 116 11.04 5.44 -7.63
N TYR A 117 9.75 5.31 -7.35
CA TYR A 117 9.27 4.63 -6.15
C TYR A 117 9.14 3.13 -6.48
N ASN A 118 9.62 2.28 -5.58
CA ASN A 118 9.74 0.85 -5.84
C ASN A 118 9.02 0.06 -4.74
N ILE A 119 8.13 -0.84 -5.12
CA ILE A 119 7.37 -1.67 -4.19
C ILE A 119 7.17 -3.08 -4.71
N VAL A 120 6.84 -3.99 -3.81
CA VAL A 120 6.28 -5.31 -4.12
C VAL A 120 4.76 -5.20 -4.01
N LEU A 121 4.05 -5.43 -5.12
CA LEU A 121 2.59 -5.28 -5.14
C LEU A 121 1.91 -6.26 -4.19
N GLY A 122 0.98 -5.74 -3.38
CA GLY A 122 0.28 -6.48 -2.35
C GLY A 122 1.09 -6.77 -1.09
N ALA A 123 2.28 -6.16 -0.93
CA ALA A 123 3.04 -6.19 0.31
C ALA A 123 2.62 -5.08 1.31
N ASN A 124 1.56 -4.31 0.99
CA ASN A 124 1.04 -3.19 1.79
C ASN A 124 2.11 -2.12 2.09
N GLN A 125 2.93 -1.80 1.08
CA GLN A 125 3.99 -0.79 1.19
C GLN A 125 3.51 0.62 0.84
N VAL A 126 2.33 0.73 0.23
CA VAL A 126 1.65 1.97 -0.13
C VAL A 126 0.20 1.94 0.34
N VAL A 127 -0.49 3.07 0.22
CA VAL A 127 -1.91 3.15 0.57
C VAL A 127 -2.76 2.21 -0.30
N PRO A 128 -3.86 1.63 0.22
CA PRO A 128 -4.66 0.64 -0.50
C PRO A 128 -5.08 1.08 -1.91
N GLY A 129 -5.47 2.34 -2.10
CA GLY A 129 -5.89 2.81 -3.41
C GLY A 129 -4.76 2.89 -4.43
N MET A 130 -3.51 3.04 -3.99
CA MET A 130 -2.35 2.99 -4.88
C MET A 130 -2.05 1.55 -5.31
N GLU A 131 -2.20 0.57 -4.41
CA GLU A 131 -2.12 -0.86 -4.77
C GLU A 131 -3.14 -1.19 -5.88
N ASP A 132 -4.40 -0.75 -5.70
CA ASP A 132 -5.45 -0.92 -6.72
C ASP A 132 -5.08 -0.24 -8.05
N GLY A 133 -4.56 0.98 -7.99
CA GLY A 133 -4.19 1.76 -9.16
C GLY A 133 -3.03 1.18 -9.97
N LEU A 134 -2.11 0.47 -9.31
CA LEU A 134 -0.93 -0.17 -9.91
C LEU A 134 -1.21 -1.58 -10.44
N MET A 135 -2.35 -2.19 -10.09
CA MET A 135 -2.72 -3.53 -10.56
C MET A 135 -3.05 -3.53 -12.05
N ASP A 136 -2.73 -4.61 -12.75
CA ASP A 136 -3.02 -4.80 -14.18
C ASP A 136 -2.40 -3.72 -15.11
N MET A 137 -1.34 -3.05 -14.69
CA MET A 137 -0.61 -2.05 -15.47
C MET A 137 0.43 -2.70 -16.38
N CYS A 138 0.57 -2.14 -17.58
CA CYS A 138 1.67 -2.42 -18.49
C CYS A 138 2.86 -1.49 -18.21
N VAL A 139 4.09 -1.94 -18.45
CA VAL A 139 5.26 -1.06 -18.41
C VAL A 139 5.09 0.08 -19.45
N ARG A 140 5.34 1.33 -19.03
CA ARG A 140 5.08 2.60 -19.73
C ARG A 140 3.62 3.07 -19.77
N GLU A 141 2.70 2.32 -19.16
CA GLU A 141 1.33 2.78 -18.97
C GLU A 141 1.28 3.95 -17.98
N LYS A 142 0.40 4.92 -18.26
CA LYS A 142 0.13 6.05 -17.37
C LYS A 142 -1.33 6.04 -16.94
N ARG A 143 -1.56 6.33 -15.66
CA ARG A 143 -2.90 6.40 -15.08
C ARG A 143 -3.04 7.65 -14.23
N HIS A 144 -4.26 8.16 -14.20
CA HIS A 144 -4.73 9.17 -13.28
C HIS A 144 -5.62 8.49 -12.26
N LEU A 145 -5.28 8.61 -10.98
CA LEU A 145 -5.97 7.98 -9.86
C LEU A 145 -6.61 9.06 -8.99
N VAL A 146 -7.86 8.83 -8.60
CA VAL A 146 -8.54 9.60 -7.54
C VAL A 146 -8.84 8.64 -6.40
N ILE A 147 -8.15 8.82 -5.28
CA ILE A 147 -8.16 7.89 -4.15
C ILE A 147 -8.89 8.53 -2.96
N PRO A 148 -10.06 7.99 -2.56
CA PRO A 148 -10.79 8.52 -1.42
C PRO A 148 -10.04 8.28 -0.10
N PRO A 149 -10.32 9.06 0.96
CA PRO A 149 -9.50 9.07 2.17
C PRO A 149 -9.40 7.71 2.86
N HIS A 150 -10.46 6.90 2.87
CA HIS A 150 -10.44 5.56 3.47
C HIS A 150 -9.54 4.56 2.74
N LEU A 151 -9.14 4.87 1.49
CA LEU A 151 -8.13 4.12 0.71
C LEU A 151 -6.79 4.88 0.61
N ALA A 152 -6.68 6.05 1.25
CA ALA A 152 -5.49 6.88 1.33
C ALA A 152 -5.05 7.06 2.80
N TYR A 153 -5.05 8.30 3.32
CA TYR A 153 -4.52 8.65 4.66
C TYR A 153 -5.62 8.85 5.73
N GLY A 154 -6.88 8.58 5.40
CA GLY A 154 -8.02 8.62 6.30
C GLY A 154 -8.31 9.98 6.94
N GLU A 155 -9.13 9.99 7.99
CA GLU A 155 -9.50 11.20 8.73
C GLU A 155 -8.32 11.89 9.43
N ARG A 156 -7.21 11.17 9.65
CA ARG A 156 -6.02 11.73 10.32
C ARG A 156 -5.11 12.49 9.37
N GLY A 157 -5.04 12.08 8.10
CA GLY A 157 -4.08 12.61 7.15
C GLY A 157 -2.63 12.36 7.56
N VAL A 158 -1.72 13.19 7.07
CA VAL A 158 -0.30 13.22 7.40
C VAL A 158 0.06 14.64 7.85
N LEU A 159 0.65 14.76 9.03
CA LEU A 159 0.96 16.05 9.63
C LEU A 159 1.81 16.91 8.68
N ASP A 160 1.37 18.15 8.44
CA ASP A 160 2.01 19.15 7.58
C ASP A 160 2.16 18.78 6.09
N GLU A 161 1.53 17.69 5.64
CA GLU A 161 1.65 17.18 4.26
C GLU A 161 0.28 16.89 3.63
N VAL A 162 -0.54 16.07 4.29
CA VAL A 162 -1.87 15.67 3.78
C VAL A 162 -2.93 16.03 4.81
N PRO A 163 -3.90 16.91 4.50
CA PRO A 163 -5.02 17.17 5.39
C PRO A 163 -5.81 15.89 5.71
N GLY A 164 -6.39 15.83 6.91
CA GLY A 164 -7.35 14.77 7.24
C GLY A 164 -8.51 14.75 6.26
N SER A 165 -8.99 13.54 5.94
CA SER A 165 -10.13 13.32 5.03
C SER A 165 -9.93 13.84 3.60
N ALA A 166 -8.69 14.13 3.18
CA ALA A 166 -8.42 14.59 1.83
C ALA A 166 -8.46 13.45 0.81
N VAL A 167 -9.17 13.64 -0.31
CA VAL A 167 -9.01 12.77 -1.49
C VAL A 167 -7.68 13.11 -2.14
N MET A 168 -6.93 12.06 -2.46
CA MET A 168 -5.62 12.17 -3.09
C MET A 168 -5.73 11.91 -4.58
N VAL A 169 -5.05 12.75 -5.37
CA VAL A 169 -4.97 12.62 -6.82
C VAL A 169 -3.54 12.24 -7.20
N PHE A 170 -3.38 11.15 -7.95
CA PHE A 170 -2.08 10.68 -8.42
C PHE A 170 -2.04 10.53 -9.93
N ASP A 171 -1.06 11.16 -10.57
CA ASP A 171 -0.64 10.77 -11.92
C ASP A 171 0.53 9.81 -11.80
N ILE A 172 0.35 8.58 -12.25
CA ILE A 172 1.35 7.52 -12.15
C ILE A 172 1.83 7.05 -13.53
N GLU A 173 3.08 6.59 -13.60
CA GLU A 173 3.68 5.94 -14.77
C GLU A 173 4.44 4.70 -14.30
N LEU A 174 4.05 3.52 -14.78
CA LEU A 174 4.80 2.29 -14.50
C LEU A 174 6.07 2.28 -15.37
N VAL A 175 7.24 2.27 -14.75
CA VAL A 175 8.52 2.40 -15.45
C VAL A 175 9.13 1.04 -15.75
N ASP A 176 9.07 0.12 -14.79
CA ASP A 176 9.69 -1.20 -14.88
C ASP A 176 8.97 -2.17 -13.93
N MET A 177 9.08 -3.46 -14.22
CA MET A 177 8.48 -4.52 -13.44
C MET A 177 9.32 -5.79 -13.52
N GLU A 178 9.56 -6.38 -12.37
CA GLU A 178 10.14 -7.71 -12.23
C GLU A 178 9.11 -8.66 -11.67
N GLU A 179 8.96 -9.83 -12.31
CA GLU A 179 7.97 -10.82 -11.92
C GLU A 179 8.23 -11.34 -10.50
N GLY A 180 7.15 -11.39 -9.71
CA GLY A 180 7.13 -11.91 -8.35
C GLY A 180 7.19 -13.43 -8.27
N LEU A 181 7.52 -13.95 -7.08
CA LEU A 181 7.39 -15.37 -6.79
C LEU A 181 5.94 -15.76 -6.52
N PRO A 182 5.58 -17.05 -6.56
CA PRO A 182 4.28 -17.52 -6.09
C PRO A 182 3.99 -17.03 -4.66
N GLU A 183 2.70 -16.83 -4.35
CA GLU A 183 2.28 -16.31 -3.06
C GLU A 183 2.80 -17.17 -1.89
N GLY A 184 3.40 -16.51 -0.90
CA GLY A 184 3.99 -17.17 0.28
C GLY A 184 5.44 -17.60 0.12
N TYR A 185 6.05 -17.50 -1.06
CA TYR A 185 7.44 -17.87 -1.30
C TYR A 185 8.37 -16.65 -1.31
N MET A 186 9.50 -16.76 -0.60
CA MET A 186 10.59 -15.78 -0.64
C MET A 186 11.80 -16.27 -1.47
N PHE A 187 11.80 -17.56 -1.82
CA PHE A 187 12.79 -18.20 -2.67
C PHE A 187 12.14 -19.39 -3.39
N ILE A 188 12.51 -19.63 -4.65
CA ILE A 188 12.16 -20.84 -5.40
C ILE A 188 13.38 -21.42 -6.11
N TRP A 189 13.39 -22.74 -6.26
CA TRP A 189 14.26 -23.45 -7.21
C TRP A 189 13.63 -23.43 -8.60
N LYS A 190 14.45 -23.27 -9.64
CA LYS A 190 14.02 -23.40 -11.04
C LYS A 190 14.33 -24.78 -11.62
N ASP A 191 15.39 -25.40 -11.13
CA ASP A 191 15.83 -26.74 -11.53
C ASP A 191 15.66 -27.74 -10.38
N GLU A 192 15.78 -29.03 -10.70
CA GLU A 192 15.79 -30.07 -9.68
C GLU A 192 16.95 -29.88 -8.70
N VAL A 193 16.63 -29.95 -7.42
CA VAL A 193 17.60 -29.92 -6.33
C VAL A 193 18.34 -31.26 -6.30
N THR A 194 19.67 -31.23 -6.19
CA THR A 194 20.45 -32.46 -6.13
C THR A 194 20.19 -33.21 -4.82
N PRO A 195 20.21 -34.56 -4.82
CA PRO A 195 20.04 -35.34 -3.59
C PRO A 195 21.11 -35.05 -2.53
N ASP A 196 22.27 -34.57 -2.96
CA ASP A 196 23.45 -34.33 -2.14
C ASP A 196 23.57 -32.86 -1.69
N LEU A 197 22.46 -32.11 -1.70
CA LEU A 197 22.42 -30.67 -1.41
C LEU A 197 23.18 -30.28 -0.13
N PHE A 198 23.06 -31.07 0.95
CA PHE A 198 23.80 -30.82 2.19
C PHE A 198 25.32 -30.86 1.97
N SER A 199 25.81 -31.89 1.28
CA SER A 199 27.25 -32.05 0.98
C SER A 199 27.77 -31.02 -0.02
N GLU A 200 26.92 -30.42 -0.85
CA GLU A 200 27.31 -29.30 -1.70
C GLU A 200 27.43 -27.99 -0.92
N MET A 201 26.66 -27.83 0.16
CA MET A 201 26.67 -26.65 1.02
C MET A 201 27.81 -26.69 2.05
N ASP A 202 28.05 -27.83 2.67
CA ASP A 202 29.16 -28.07 3.61
C ASP A 202 30.50 -28.14 2.85
N LYS A 203 31.10 -26.96 2.63
CA LYS A 203 32.29 -26.81 1.78
C LYS A 203 33.54 -27.29 2.49
N ASP A 204 33.63 -27.08 3.80
CA ASP A 204 34.77 -27.49 4.61
C ASP A 204 34.68 -28.95 5.09
N LYS A 205 33.53 -29.60 4.87
CA LYS A 205 33.25 -31.02 5.17
C LYS A 205 33.32 -31.30 6.67
N ASN A 206 32.84 -30.37 7.48
CA ASN A 206 32.81 -30.49 8.94
C ASN A 206 31.48 -31.08 9.47
N GLU A 207 30.58 -31.52 8.58
CA GLU A 207 29.23 -32.04 8.86
C GLU A 207 28.25 -30.99 9.41
N GLN A 208 28.55 -29.69 9.24
CA GLN A 208 27.76 -28.56 9.69
C GLN A 208 27.78 -27.47 8.60
N VAL A 209 26.61 -26.94 8.26
CA VAL A 209 26.51 -25.78 7.36
C VAL A 209 26.41 -24.52 8.22
N GLU A 210 27.40 -23.64 8.11
CA GLU A 210 27.39 -22.34 8.77
C GLU A 210 26.58 -21.29 7.97
N PRO A 211 26.14 -20.17 8.58
CA PRO A 211 25.36 -19.14 7.88
C PRO A 211 26.04 -18.58 6.62
N SER A 212 27.38 -18.49 6.64
CA SER A 212 28.19 -18.05 5.50
C SER A 212 28.13 -19.06 4.35
N GLU A 213 28.29 -20.35 4.64
CA GLU A 213 28.22 -21.41 3.63
C GLU A 213 26.84 -21.51 3.01
N PHE A 214 25.80 -21.43 3.84
CA PHE A 214 24.41 -21.39 3.39
C PHE A 214 24.17 -20.19 2.46
N THR A 215 24.62 -19.01 2.88
CA THR A 215 24.46 -17.78 2.10
C THR A 215 25.20 -17.85 0.77
N ASP A 216 26.46 -18.25 0.79
CA ASP A 216 27.28 -18.38 -0.41
C ASP A 216 26.65 -19.37 -1.41
N TYR A 217 26.14 -20.49 -0.91
CA TYR A 217 25.49 -21.49 -1.75
C TYR A 217 24.20 -20.93 -2.38
N ILE A 218 23.27 -20.39 -1.59
CA ILE A 218 22.01 -19.85 -2.13
C ILE A 218 22.26 -18.72 -3.12
N MET A 219 23.20 -17.81 -2.82
CA MET A 219 23.59 -16.75 -3.76
C MET A 219 24.18 -17.31 -5.04
N GLN A 220 25.01 -18.35 -4.96
CA GLN A 220 25.55 -19.02 -6.15
C GLN A 220 24.43 -19.62 -7.00
N GLN A 221 23.43 -20.27 -6.40
CA GLN A 221 22.30 -20.85 -7.13
C GLN A 221 21.44 -19.78 -7.82
N VAL A 222 21.27 -18.61 -7.19
CA VAL A 222 20.60 -17.46 -7.81
C VAL A 222 21.41 -16.91 -8.99
N ASN A 223 22.73 -16.75 -8.82
CA ASN A 223 23.63 -16.25 -9.87
C ASN A 223 23.73 -17.21 -11.07
N ASP A 224 23.71 -18.52 -10.81
CA ASP A 224 23.70 -19.57 -11.83
C ASP A 224 22.32 -19.72 -12.49
N GLY A 225 21.31 -18.95 -12.05
CA GLY A 225 19.95 -18.96 -12.58
C GLY A 225 19.09 -20.14 -12.14
N LYS A 226 19.62 -21.03 -11.30
CA LYS A 226 18.99 -22.25 -10.76
C LYS A 226 18.01 -21.97 -9.62
N GLY A 227 18.10 -20.80 -8.99
CA GLY A 227 17.16 -20.31 -7.99
C GLY A 227 16.72 -18.88 -8.28
N ARG A 228 15.68 -18.41 -7.58
CA ARG A 228 15.26 -17.00 -7.61
C ARG A 228 14.78 -16.57 -6.23
N LEU A 229 15.27 -15.44 -5.76
CA LEU A 229 14.79 -14.76 -4.55
C LEU A 229 13.63 -13.83 -4.90
N ALA A 230 12.78 -13.53 -3.92
CA ALA A 230 11.72 -12.54 -4.09
C ALA A 230 12.33 -11.16 -4.38
N PRO A 231 11.97 -10.52 -5.51
CA PRO A 231 12.50 -9.20 -5.84
C PRO A 231 11.95 -8.13 -4.87
N GLY A 232 12.67 -7.01 -4.75
CA GLY A 232 12.26 -5.89 -3.89
C GLY A 232 12.54 -6.05 -2.40
N PHE A 233 13.14 -7.17 -1.99
CA PHE A 233 13.57 -7.43 -0.61
C PHE A 233 15.09 -7.57 -0.55
N ASP A 234 15.67 -7.38 0.65
CA ASP A 234 17.09 -7.61 0.88
C ASP A 234 17.41 -9.12 0.77
N PRO A 235 18.23 -9.54 -0.22
CA PRO A 235 18.61 -10.94 -0.40
C PRO A 235 19.18 -11.59 0.85
N TYR A 236 20.05 -10.89 1.59
CA TYR A 236 20.70 -11.45 2.78
C TYR A 236 19.71 -11.69 3.91
N ARG A 237 18.72 -10.79 4.06
CA ARG A 237 17.65 -10.98 5.03
C ARG A 237 16.76 -12.16 4.68
N ILE A 238 16.48 -12.40 3.39
CA ILE A 238 15.72 -13.59 2.97
C ILE A 238 16.48 -14.85 3.36
N ILE A 239 17.77 -14.90 2.98
CA ILE A 239 18.65 -16.04 3.21
C ILE A 239 18.83 -16.31 4.71
N ASP A 240 19.00 -15.27 5.53
CA ASP A 240 19.11 -15.38 6.99
C ASP A 240 17.84 -15.97 7.62
N ASN A 241 16.65 -15.55 7.14
CA ASN A 241 15.39 -16.17 7.57
C ASN A 241 15.28 -17.63 7.09
N MET A 242 15.74 -17.95 5.88
CA MET A 242 15.77 -19.33 5.38
C MET A 242 16.67 -20.21 6.24
N PHE A 243 17.87 -19.72 6.58
CA PHE A 243 18.80 -20.39 7.48
C PHE A 243 18.17 -20.62 8.85
N SER A 244 17.64 -19.55 9.46
CA SER A 244 17.02 -19.61 10.79
C SER A 244 15.80 -20.54 10.86
N ASN A 245 15.05 -20.69 9.76
CA ASN A 245 13.95 -21.67 9.69
C ASN A 245 14.44 -23.12 9.56
N GLN A 246 15.67 -23.31 9.08
CA GLN A 246 16.29 -24.60 8.83
C GLN A 246 17.14 -25.07 10.03
N ASP A 247 17.75 -24.14 10.78
CA ASP A 247 18.37 -24.34 12.10
C ASP A 247 17.25 -24.51 13.14
N ARG A 248 16.84 -25.76 13.38
CA ARG A 248 15.65 -26.06 14.20
C ARG A 248 15.95 -26.01 15.68
N ASN A 249 17.19 -26.30 16.06
CA ASN A 249 17.61 -26.31 17.45
C ASN A 249 18.13 -24.93 17.92
N GLY A 250 18.36 -23.99 16.98
CA GLY A 250 18.78 -22.62 17.24
C GLY A 250 20.24 -22.52 17.70
N ASP A 251 21.09 -23.47 17.31
CA ASP A 251 22.50 -23.51 17.72
C ASP A 251 23.42 -22.71 16.79
N GLY A 252 22.87 -22.11 15.72
CA GLY A 252 23.57 -21.30 14.74
C GLY A 252 24.22 -22.10 13.62
N LYS A 253 23.89 -23.39 13.49
CA LYS A 253 24.42 -24.30 12.47
C LYS A 253 23.31 -25.22 11.97
N ILE A 254 23.46 -25.72 10.74
CA ILE A 254 22.54 -26.70 10.17
C ILE A 254 23.27 -28.02 9.98
N THR A 255 22.74 -29.08 10.57
CA THR A 255 23.25 -30.45 10.42
C THR A 255 22.46 -31.22 9.37
N GLU A 256 23.00 -32.34 8.88
CA GLU A 256 22.32 -33.20 7.90
C GLU A 256 20.95 -33.69 8.42
N ALA A 257 20.86 -33.91 9.74
CA ALA A 257 19.63 -34.32 10.41
C ALA A 257 18.52 -33.25 10.34
N GLU A 258 18.89 -31.97 10.42
CA GLU A 258 17.94 -30.87 10.29
C GLU A 258 17.51 -30.68 8.83
N PHE A 259 18.43 -30.88 7.90
CA PHE A 259 18.25 -30.71 6.46
C PHE A 259 17.22 -31.68 5.85
N LYS A 260 17.13 -32.91 6.37
CA LYS A 260 16.10 -33.89 6.00
C LYS A 260 14.74 -33.46 6.59
N LEU A 261 13.86 -32.88 5.78
CA LEU A 261 12.55 -32.37 6.23
C LEU A 261 11.51 -33.47 6.48
N LYS A 262 10.91 -33.45 7.69
CA LYS A 262 9.52 -33.77 8.16
C LYS A 262 8.66 -34.88 7.53
N ALA A 263 8.88 -35.34 6.29
CA ALA A 263 8.12 -36.43 5.68
C ALA A 263 8.51 -37.80 6.26
N ASP A 264 9.73 -37.93 6.79
CA ASP A 264 10.20 -39.16 7.45
C ASP A 264 9.90 -39.18 8.97
N GLU A 265 9.36 -38.10 9.54
CA GLU A 265 8.94 -38.02 10.96
C GLU A 265 7.49 -38.43 11.20
N SER A 266 6.75 -38.90 10.19
CA SER A 266 5.45 -39.54 10.41
C SER A 266 5.58 -41.06 10.40
N VAL A 267 6.10 -41.67 11.48
CA VAL A 267 5.47 -42.80 12.21
C VAL A 267 6.26 -43.01 13.53
N SER A 268 5.99 -42.23 14.57
CA SER A 268 6.06 -42.78 15.93
C SER A 268 4.82 -42.32 16.69
N HIS A 269 3.93 -43.29 16.89
CA HIS A 269 2.89 -43.38 17.91
C HIS A 269 3.08 -42.39 19.07
N ASP A 270 2.01 -41.69 19.45
CA ASP A 270 1.31 -42.09 20.67
C ASP A 270 -0.16 -41.66 20.60
N GLU A 271 -1.03 -42.66 20.74
CA GLU A 271 -2.42 -42.49 21.11
C GLU A 271 -2.49 -41.83 22.49
N LEU A 272 -3.32 -40.79 22.62
CA LEU A 272 -4.41 -40.67 23.62
C LEU A 272 -5.16 -39.34 23.45
#